data_AF-A0A6P2GTT9-F1
#
_entry.id   AF-A0A6P2GTT9-F1
#
_cell.length_a   1.000
_cell.length_b   1.000
_cell.length_c   1.000
_cell.angle_alpha   90.00
_cell.angle_beta   90.00
_cell.angle_gamma   90.00
#
_symmetry.space_group_name_H-M   'P 1'
#
loop_
_entity.id
_entity.type
_entity.pdbx_description
1 polymer ?
#
loop_
_entity_poly.entity_id
_entity_poly.type
_entity_poly.pdbx_seq_one_letter_code
_entity_poly.pdbx_strand_id
1 'polypeptide(L)'
;MAISFNPQLTTSPSNNFLAQTEGYVQGTTFDDTSSRMWLNSGVIASSVTQAVWGGLVVTEEVATVNSNQLGNSLVLASAAGNVTGMTVFDQSHNMIIVPGNSVQTAQAGMTINYYRFGTNARIAVSVLSSLVASLEGGAINQTLYWDPALFQLTASGTSGAFALPATTKIISLNSNSKIVSYNSGTGAVTWTTGNAAIIQI
;
A
#
# COMPACT_ATOMS: atom_id res chain seq x y z
N MET A 1 -10.63 38.44 45.63
CA MET A 1 -9.79 37.45 44.94
C MET A 1 -10.27 37.37 43.50
N ALA A 2 -9.59 38.04 42.58
CA ALA A 2 -9.98 38.05 41.16
C ALA A 2 -9.21 36.93 40.44
N ILE A 3 -9.94 35.98 39.86
CA ILE A 3 -9.35 34.97 38.97
C ILE A 3 -9.22 35.61 37.59
N SER A 4 -8.00 35.85 37.13
CA SER A 4 -7.76 36.33 35.76
C SER A 4 -7.93 35.16 34.79
N PHE A 5 -9.01 35.17 34.01
CA PHE A 5 -9.14 34.31 32.84
C PHE A 5 -8.42 34.98 31.67
N ASN A 6 -7.34 34.38 31.18
CA ASN A 6 -6.70 34.80 29.93
C ASN A 6 -7.27 33.94 28.77
N PRO A 7 -8.24 34.45 27.98
CA PRO A 7 -8.90 33.67 26.94
C PRO A 7 -7.95 33.25 25.79
N GLN A 8 -6.79 33.89 25.64
CA GLN A 8 -5.80 33.49 24.62
C GLN A 8 -4.99 32.25 25.03
N LEU A 9 -4.94 31.89 26.31
CA LEU A 9 -4.27 30.66 26.80
C LEU A 9 -5.18 29.43 26.78
N THR A 10 -6.50 29.60 26.85
CA THR A 10 -7.47 28.49 26.86
C THR A 10 -7.91 28.03 25.47
N THR A 11 -7.54 28.76 24.42
CA THR A 11 -7.82 28.38 23.02
C THR A 11 -6.54 28.07 22.26
N SER A 12 -5.55 27.43 22.88
CA SER A 12 -4.53 26.75 22.08
C SER A 12 -5.26 25.62 21.36
N PRO A 13 -5.59 25.75 20.06
CA PRO A 13 -6.37 24.75 19.37
C PRO A 13 -5.37 23.68 18.93
N SER A 14 -4.83 22.97 19.91
CA SER A 14 -3.97 21.82 19.69
C SER A 14 -4.79 20.83 18.88
N ASN A 15 -4.42 20.62 17.61
CA ASN A 15 -5.15 19.83 16.60
C ASN A 15 -6.33 20.47 15.84
N ASN A 16 -6.51 21.81 15.77
CA ASN A 16 -7.55 22.34 14.84
C ASN A 16 -7.15 22.32 13.37
N PHE A 17 -5.85 22.23 13.09
CA PHE A 17 -5.36 21.82 11.79
C PHE A 17 -4.92 20.37 11.96
N LEU A 18 -5.54 19.46 11.21
CA LEU A 18 -4.97 18.14 11.08
C LEU A 18 -3.57 18.35 10.50
N ALA A 19 -2.53 18.09 11.29
CA ALA A 19 -1.18 17.90 10.77
C ALA A 19 -1.23 16.60 9.94
N GLN A 20 -1.86 16.69 8.77
CA GLN A 20 -1.85 15.61 7.80
C GLN A 20 -0.45 15.55 7.23
N THR A 21 -0.04 14.33 6.94
CA THR A 21 1.16 14.01 6.19
C THR A 21 1.17 14.84 4.90
N GLU A 22 2.23 15.62 4.66
CA GLU A 22 2.43 16.33 3.37
C GLU A 22 2.72 15.34 2.22
N GLY A 23 2.98 14.07 2.56
CA GLY A 23 3.30 13.01 1.64
C GLY A 23 2.10 12.23 1.11
N TYR A 24 2.39 11.00 0.69
CA TYR A 24 1.45 10.15 -0.03
C TYR A 24 0.57 9.33 0.91
N VAL A 25 -0.53 8.78 0.40
CA VAL A 25 -1.32 7.79 1.13
C VAL A 25 -1.05 6.42 0.50
N GLN A 26 -0.57 5.46 1.30
CA GLN A 26 -0.28 4.12 0.80
C GLN A 26 -1.50 3.50 0.11
N GLY A 27 -1.28 2.89 -1.04
CA GLY A 27 -2.27 2.19 -1.84
C GLY A 27 -3.05 3.08 -2.80
N THR A 28 -2.93 4.41 -2.73
CA THR A 28 -3.62 5.28 -3.70
C THR A 28 -2.94 5.21 -5.05
N THR A 29 -3.74 5.12 -6.09
CA THR A 29 -3.30 5.28 -7.47
C THR A 29 -3.38 6.72 -7.91
N PHE A 30 -2.45 7.14 -8.76
CA PHE A 30 -2.50 8.43 -9.39
C PHE A 30 -3.11 8.30 -10.77
N ASP A 31 -4.05 9.19 -11.09
CA ASP A 31 -4.69 9.20 -12.39
C ASP A 31 -3.65 9.39 -13.49
N ASP A 32 -3.66 8.46 -14.42
CA ASP A 32 -3.01 8.58 -15.71
C ASP A 32 -3.95 8.02 -16.77
N THR A 33 -4.13 8.78 -17.85
CA THR A 33 -5.06 8.43 -18.93
C THR A 33 -4.65 7.13 -19.61
N SER A 34 -3.35 6.81 -19.60
CA SER A 34 -2.81 5.59 -20.23
C SER A 34 -3.09 4.31 -19.43
N SER A 35 -3.12 4.40 -18.10
CA SER A 35 -3.28 3.24 -17.20
C SER A 35 -4.70 3.07 -16.65
N ARG A 36 -5.57 4.09 -16.74
CA ARG A 36 -6.93 4.08 -16.18
C ARG A 36 -7.80 2.88 -16.57
N MET A 37 -7.68 2.38 -17.81
CA MET A 37 -8.49 1.24 -18.30
C MET A 37 -7.90 -0.14 -17.93
N TRP A 38 -6.78 -0.16 -17.21
CA TRP A 38 -6.09 -1.37 -16.78
C TRP A 38 -6.39 -1.74 -15.33
N LEU A 39 -7.35 -1.06 -14.70
CA LEU A 39 -7.79 -1.41 -13.36
C LEU A 39 -8.56 -2.73 -13.37
N ASN A 40 -8.09 -3.70 -12.61
CA ASN A 40 -8.73 -5.00 -12.45
C ASN A 40 -9.24 -5.17 -11.02
N SER A 41 -10.23 -6.05 -10.86
CA SER A 41 -10.73 -6.51 -9.56
C SER A 41 -10.53 -8.01 -9.46
N GLY A 42 -10.05 -8.49 -8.32
CA GLY A 42 -9.85 -9.92 -8.04
C GLY A 42 -10.41 -10.28 -6.67
N VAL A 43 -10.53 -11.57 -6.39
CA VAL A 43 -11.05 -12.10 -5.12
C VAL A 43 -9.89 -12.61 -4.28
N ILE A 44 -9.82 -12.22 -3.01
CA ILE A 44 -8.79 -12.73 -2.09
C ILE A 44 -9.02 -14.22 -1.84
N ALA A 45 -7.98 -15.03 -2.08
CA ALA A 45 -8.04 -16.48 -1.93
C ALA A 45 -8.35 -16.88 -0.47
N SER A 46 -8.99 -18.04 -0.29
CA SER A 46 -9.27 -18.60 1.04
C SER A 46 -8.02 -18.98 1.84
N SER A 47 -6.87 -19.13 1.17
CA SER A 47 -5.57 -19.38 1.79
C SER A 47 -4.96 -18.14 2.46
N VAL A 48 -5.44 -16.94 2.15
CA VAL A 48 -4.95 -15.69 2.74
C VAL A 48 -5.67 -15.47 4.07
N THR A 49 -4.95 -15.68 5.17
CA THR A 49 -5.47 -15.52 6.53
C THR A 49 -5.31 -14.11 7.08
N GLN A 50 -4.48 -13.29 6.44
CA GLN A 50 -4.14 -11.95 6.87
C GLN A 50 -5.05 -10.92 6.18
N ALA A 51 -5.20 -9.75 6.79
CA ALA A 51 -5.92 -8.64 6.16
C ALA A 51 -5.14 -8.15 4.93
N VAL A 52 -5.85 -7.81 3.86
CA VAL A 52 -5.27 -7.26 2.62
C VAL A 52 -5.73 -5.81 2.46
N TRP A 53 -4.80 -4.93 2.13
CA TRP A 53 -5.04 -3.50 1.92
C TRP A 53 -4.36 -3.03 0.61
N GLY A 54 -4.56 -1.78 0.22
CA GLY A 54 -3.93 -1.19 -0.96
C GLY A 54 -2.42 -1.01 -0.80
N GLY A 55 -1.66 -1.29 -1.86
CA GLY A 55 -0.21 -1.16 -1.92
C GLY A 55 0.53 -2.45 -1.56
N LEU A 56 -0.10 -3.62 -1.65
CA LEU A 56 0.49 -4.93 -1.44
C LEU A 56 0.78 -5.63 -2.76
N VAL A 57 1.89 -6.38 -2.81
CA VAL A 57 2.26 -7.18 -3.99
C VAL A 57 1.51 -8.51 -3.97
N VAL A 58 0.88 -8.85 -5.09
CA VAL A 58 0.01 -10.03 -5.23
C VAL A 58 0.37 -10.90 -6.44
N THR A 59 0.03 -12.17 -6.29
CA THR A 59 -0.06 -13.15 -7.37
C THR A 59 -1.52 -13.33 -7.74
N GLU A 60 -1.83 -13.09 -9.00
CA GLU A 60 -3.09 -13.42 -9.63
C GLU A 60 -2.99 -14.85 -10.16
N GLU A 61 -3.86 -15.71 -9.65
CA GLU A 61 -3.94 -17.10 -10.04
C GLU A 61 -5.04 -17.28 -11.10
N VAL A 62 -4.75 -18.13 -12.09
CA VAL A 62 -5.76 -18.54 -13.07
C VAL A 62 -6.87 -19.31 -12.36
N ALA A 63 -8.12 -18.92 -12.61
CA ALA A 63 -9.27 -19.61 -12.05
C ALA A 63 -9.25 -21.11 -12.43
N THR A 64 -9.63 -21.96 -11.48
CA THR A 64 -9.75 -23.40 -11.74
C THR A 64 -10.80 -23.66 -12.81
N VAL A 65 -10.54 -24.60 -13.71
CA VAL A 65 -11.47 -24.96 -14.79
C VAL A 65 -12.84 -25.32 -14.22
N ASN A 66 -13.91 -24.79 -14.82
CA ASN A 66 -15.31 -24.97 -14.39
C ASN A 66 -15.67 -24.36 -13.02
N SER A 67 -14.89 -23.41 -12.51
CA SER A 67 -15.25 -22.65 -11.31
C SER A 67 -15.95 -21.35 -11.66
N ASN A 68 -17.05 -21.05 -10.96
CA ASN A 68 -17.84 -19.85 -11.18
C ASN A 68 -17.48 -18.82 -10.08
N GLN A 69 -16.32 -18.19 -10.22
CA GLN A 69 -15.83 -17.16 -9.28
C GLN A 69 -16.08 -15.76 -9.84
N LEU A 70 -16.23 -14.77 -8.95
CA LEU A 70 -16.45 -13.37 -9.34
C LEU A 70 -15.25 -12.72 -10.04
N GLY A 71 -14.07 -13.36 -9.99
CA GLY A 71 -12.84 -12.92 -10.63
C GLY A 71 -11.70 -13.87 -10.31
N ASN A 72 -10.50 -13.52 -10.79
CA ASN A 72 -9.30 -14.31 -10.53
C ASN A 72 -8.93 -14.27 -9.04
N SER A 73 -8.37 -15.38 -8.55
CA SER A 73 -7.95 -15.54 -7.16
C SER A 73 -6.65 -14.77 -6.93
N LEU A 74 -6.58 -14.01 -5.84
CA LEU A 74 -5.41 -13.23 -5.44
C LEU A 74 -4.81 -13.81 -4.17
N VAL A 75 -3.51 -14.13 -4.23
CA VAL A 75 -2.69 -14.50 -3.06
C VAL A 75 -1.58 -13.46 -2.87
N LEU A 76 -1.07 -13.32 -1.65
CA LEU A 76 0.09 -12.46 -1.38
C LEU A 76 1.33 -13.07 -2.02
N ALA A 77 2.09 -12.26 -2.77
CA ALA A 77 3.28 -12.74 -3.44
C ALA A 77 4.38 -13.12 -2.45
N SER A 78 4.96 -14.30 -2.61
CA SER A 78 6.00 -14.85 -1.73
C SER A 78 7.37 -15.01 -2.39
N ALA A 79 7.46 -14.82 -3.71
CA ALA A 79 8.69 -14.95 -4.49
C ALA A 79 8.63 -14.14 -5.79
N ALA A 80 9.80 -13.76 -6.33
CA ALA A 80 9.92 -12.95 -7.55
C ALA A 80 9.20 -13.56 -8.76
N GLY A 81 9.21 -14.89 -8.91
CA GLY A 81 8.59 -15.58 -10.04
C GLY A 81 7.05 -15.56 -10.04
N ASN A 82 6.43 -15.18 -8.92
CA ASN A 82 4.99 -15.21 -8.74
C ASN A 82 4.37 -13.80 -8.72
N VAL A 83 5.17 -12.76 -8.93
CA VAL A 83 4.68 -11.38 -8.88
C VAL A 83 3.86 -11.05 -10.13
N THR A 84 2.61 -10.65 -9.95
CA THR A 84 1.71 -10.33 -11.07
C THR A 84 1.13 -8.92 -11.01
N GLY A 85 0.95 -8.36 -9.81
CA GLY A 85 0.37 -7.04 -9.66
C GLY A 85 0.48 -6.46 -8.25
N MET A 86 -0.11 -5.28 -8.08
CA MET A 86 -0.22 -4.61 -6.78
C MET A 86 -1.64 -4.15 -6.52
N THR A 87 -2.12 -4.38 -5.30
CA THR A 87 -3.44 -3.95 -4.84
C THR A 87 -3.49 -2.44 -4.69
N VAL A 88 -4.69 -1.86 -4.82
CA VAL A 88 -4.88 -0.41 -4.76
C VAL A 88 -6.18 -0.03 -4.08
N PHE A 89 -6.19 1.15 -3.48
CA PHE A 89 -7.39 1.85 -3.09
C PHE A 89 -7.83 2.74 -4.24
N ASP A 90 -9.05 2.50 -4.73
CA ASP A 90 -9.66 3.31 -5.78
C ASP A 90 -11.15 3.54 -5.45
N GLN A 91 -11.70 4.63 -5.99
CA GLN A 91 -13.09 5.05 -5.78
C GLN A 91 -14.13 4.11 -6.42
N SER A 92 -13.70 3.21 -7.30
CA SER A 92 -14.59 2.22 -7.93
C SER A 92 -15.05 1.09 -6.98
N HIS A 93 -14.42 0.92 -5.82
CA HIS A 93 -14.75 -0.14 -4.86
C HIS A 93 -14.66 0.34 -3.40
N ASN A 94 -15.73 0.13 -2.63
CA ASN A 94 -15.78 0.47 -1.22
C ASN A 94 -15.40 -0.73 -0.35
N MET A 95 -14.34 -0.58 0.44
CA MET A 95 -13.88 -1.58 1.40
C MET A 95 -14.35 -1.23 2.83
N ILE A 96 -14.56 -2.26 3.65
CA ILE A 96 -15.05 -2.11 5.02
C ILE A 96 -13.91 -1.76 5.99
N ILE A 97 -14.24 -0.94 7.00
CA ILE A 97 -13.42 -0.75 8.19
C ILE A 97 -14.10 -1.50 9.34
N VAL A 98 -13.38 -2.45 9.92
CA VAL A 98 -13.84 -3.25 11.07
C VAL A 98 -13.39 -2.57 12.37
N PRO A 99 -14.15 -2.66 13.48
CA PRO A 99 -13.72 -2.09 14.76
C PRO A 99 -12.30 -2.52 15.15
N GLY A 100 -11.47 -1.56 15.58
CA GLY A 100 -10.06 -1.79 15.90
C GLY A 100 -9.09 -1.49 14.74
N ASN A 101 -9.58 -1.37 13.51
CA ASN A 101 -8.81 -0.91 12.35
C ASN A 101 -9.14 0.55 12.01
N SER A 102 -8.17 1.26 11.44
CA SER A 102 -8.41 2.60 10.84
C SER A 102 -8.18 2.62 9.33
N VAL A 103 -7.70 1.52 8.76
CA VAL A 103 -7.49 1.30 7.32
C VAL A 103 -8.61 0.39 6.80
N GLN A 104 -9.03 0.64 5.56
CA GLN A 104 -9.95 -0.25 4.85
C GLN A 104 -9.25 -1.56 4.51
N THR A 105 -9.89 -2.69 4.82
CA THR A 105 -9.28 -4.02 4.65
C THR A 105 -10.23 -4.97 3.92
N ALA A 106 -9.66 -5.85 3.11
CA ALA A 106 -10.31 -7.01 2.52
C ALA A 106 -9.78 -8.28 3.22
N GLN A 107 -10.62 -9.29 3.29
CA GLN A 107 -10.27 -10.62 3.79
C GLN A 107 -10.61 -11.69 2.75
N ALA A 108 -10.27 -12.95 3.03
CA ALA A 108 -10.63 -14.09 2.19
C ALA A 108 -12.10 -14.03 1.72
N GLY A 109 -12.29 -14.17 0.40
CA GLY A 109 -13.60 -14.12 -0.26
C GLY A 109 -14.10 -12.70 -0.60
N MET A 110 -13.47 -11.65 -0.10
CA MET A 110 -13.75 -10.27 -0.53
C MET A 110 -12.96 -9.91 -1.79
N THR A 111 -13.42 -8.87 -2.50
CA THR A 111 -12.74 -8.34 -3.67
C THR A 111 -11.79 -7.19 -3.31
N ILE A 112 -10.72 -7.03 -4.11
CA ILE A 112 -9.88 -5.84 -4.07
C ILE A 112 -9.44 -5.47 -5.49
N ASN A 113 -9.28 -4.17 -5.72
CA ASN A 113 -8.75 -3.67 -6.98
C ASN A 113 -7.23 -3.79 -7.01
N TYR A 114 -6.68 -4.02 -8.20
CA TYR A 114 -5.25 -4.13 -8.43
C TYR A 114 -4.88 -3.72 -9.85
N TYR A 115 -3.61 -3.39 -10.05
CA TYR A 115 -2.99 -3.22 -11.37
C TYR A 115 -1.93 -4.30 -11.57
N ARG A 116 -1.82 -4.80 -12.80
CA ARG A 116 -0.74 -5.71 -13.19
C ARG A 116 0.56 -4.93 -13.44
N PHE A 117 1.70 -5.59 -13.25
CA PHE A 117 2.98 -5.03 -13.69
C PHE A 117 2.99 -4.91 -15.23
N GLY A 118 3.61 -3.84 -15.75
CA GLY A 118 3.63 -3.46 -17.16
C GLY A 118 2.55 -2.47 -17.57
N THR A 119 1.65 -2.07 -16.65
CA THR A 119 0.55 -1.12 -16.94
C THR A 119 0.97 0.34 -16.90
N ASN A 120 2.19 0.64 -16.44
CA ASN A 120 2.69 1.98 -16.12
C ASN A 120 1.84 2.74 -15.10
N ALA A 121 1.01 2.01 -14.33
CA ALA A 121 0.22 2.61 -13.27
C ALA A 121 1.12 3.18 -12.18
N ARG A 122 0.75 4.34 -11.65
CA ARG A 122 1.49 5.01 -10.57
C ARG A 122 0.78 4.78 -9.25
N ILE A 123 1.48 4.17 -8.29
CA ILE A 123 0.91 3.73 -7.02
C ILE A 123 1.82 4.21 -5.88
N ALA A 124 1.21 4.73 -4.82
CA ALA A 124 1.93 5.03 -3.58
C ALA A 124 2.12 3.77 -2.73
N VAL A 125 3.36 3.46 -2.37
CA VAL A 125 3.72 2.24 -1.62
C VAL A 125 4.65 2.59 -0.46
N SER A 126 4.51 1.89 0.66
CA SER A 126 5.40 2.08 1.82
C SER A 126 6.81 1.59 1.52
N VAL A 127 7.81 2.32 2.01
CA VAL A 127 9.23 2.00 1.80
C VAL A 127 9.98 1.94 3.12
N LEU A 128 11.03 1.11 3.19
CA LEU A 128 11.96 1.11 4.31
C LEU A 128 12.85 2.36 4.29
N SER A 129 13.25 2.82 5.48
CA SER A 129 14.17 3.96 5.62
C SER A 129 15.53 3.72 4.95
N SER A 130 16.00 2.46 4.92
CA SER A 130 17.21 2.07 4.20
C SER A 130 17.10 2.30 2.69
N LEU A 131 15.92 2.09 2.11
CA LEU A 131 15.67 2.34 0.69
C LEU A 131 15.74 3.84 0.39
N VAL A 132 15.13 4.67 1.25
CA VAL A 132 15.18 6.14 1.12
C VAL A 132 16.62 6.63 1.10
N ALA A 133 17.42 6.23 2.10
CA ALA A 133 18.82 6.63 2.22
C ALA A 133 19.69 6.18 1.03
N SER A 134 19.33 5.07 0.37
CA SER A 134 20.07 4.56 -0.79
C SER A 134 19.69 5.20 -2.13
N LEU A 135 18.49 5.77 -2.25
CA LEU A 135 17.92 6.24 -3.51
C LEU A 135 17.71 7.75 -3.58
N GLU A 136 17.93 8.47 -2.49
CA GLU A 136 17.88 9.94 -2.48
C GLU A 136 18.89 10.50 -3.50
N GLY A 137 18.39 11.24 -4.50
CA GLY A 137 19.20 11.75 -5.61
C GLY A 137 19.70 10.68 -6.60
N GLY A 138 19.27 9.43 -6.46
CA GLY A 138 19.65 8.30 -7.30
C GLY A 138 18.85 8.18 -8.60
N ALA A 139 19.22 7.20 -9.42
CA ALA A 139 18.50 6.88 -10.65
C ALA A 139 17.13 6.21 -10.36
N ILE A 140 16.14 6.45 -11.21
CA ILE A 140 14.77 5.95 -11.05
C ILE A 140 14.60 4.45 -11.36
N ASN A 141 15.59 3.85 -12.03
CA ASN A 141 15.53 2.50 -12.61
C ASN A 141 16.35 1.46 -11.81
N GLN A 142 16.55 1.71 -10.52
CA GLN A 142 17.22 0.77 -9.63
C GLN A 142 16.35 -0.46 -9.38
N THR A 143 16.99 -1.61 -9.18
CA THR A 143 16.27 -2.85 -8.82
C THR A 143 15.64 -2.69 -7.45
N LEU A 144 14.31 -2.77 -7.40
CA LEU A 144 13.54 -2.71 -6.15
C LEU A 144 13.22 -4.12 -5.67
N TYR A 145 13.22 -4.29 -4.35
CA TYR A 145 12.84 -5.53 -3.70
C TYR A 145 11.59 -5.31 -2.86
N TRP A 146 10.71 -6.30 -2.81
CA TRP A 146 9.57 -6.33 -1.91
C TRP A 146 9.86 -7.25 -0.73
N ASP A 147 9.64 -6.76 0.49
CA ASP A 147 9.72 -7.55 1.71
C ASP A 147 8.31 -8.04 2.09
N PRO A 148 8.01 -9.36 1.98
CA PRO A 148 6.70 -9.92 2.30
C PRO A 148 6.43 -10.03 3.80
N ALA A 149 7.42 -9.86 4.67
CA ALA A 149 7.24 -9.88 6.12
C ALA A 149 6.89 -8.48 6.67
N LEU A 150 7.54 -7.45 6.13
CA LEU A 150 7.31 -6.05 6.53
C LEU A 150 6.25 -5.34 5.69
N PHE A 151 5.89 -5.89 4.52
CA PHE A 151 4.99 -5.28 3.54
C PHE A 151 5.48 -3.91 3.04
N GLN A 152 6.78 -3.83 2.79
CA GLN A 152 7.47 -2.59 2.38
C GLN A 152 8.50 -2.85 1.28
N LEU A 153 8.78 -1.83 0.49
CA LEU A 153 9.89 -1.87 -0.47
C LEU A 153 11.24 -1.69 0.23
N THR A 154 12.24 -2.41 -0.26
CA THR A 154 13.62 -2.38 0.24
C THR A 154 14.64 -2.36 -0.90
N ALA A 155 15.87 -1.98 -0.58
CA ALA A 155 16.98 -1.88 -1.53
C ALA A 155 17.75 -3.22 -1.70
N SER A 156 17.53 -4.18 -0.80
CA SER A 156 18.27 -5.45 -0.76
C SER A 156 17.35 -6.65 -0.61
N GLY A 157 17.70 -7.76 -1.28
CA GLY A 157 17.03 -9.06 -1.14
C GLY A 157 17.31 -9.79 0.18
N THR A 158 17.68 -9.07 1.25
CA THR A 158 17.93 -9.66 2.57
C THR A 158 16.61 -10.00 3.27
N SER A 159 16.60 -11.02 4.14
CA SER A 159 15.41 -11.41 4.94
C SER A 159 14.21 -11.98 4.16
N GLY A 160 14.44 -12.60 3.00
CA GLY A 160 13.35 -13.20 2.20
C GLY A 160 12.63 -12.21 1.27
N ALA A 161 13.11 -10.98 1.19
CA ALA A 161 12.68 -10.02 0.19
C ALA A 161 13.07 -10.49 -1.23
N PHE A 162 12.20 -10.24 -2.20
CA PHE A 162 12.40 -10.68 -3.59
C PHE A 162 12.36 -9.51 -4.55
N ALA A 163 13.09 -9.62 -5.66
CA ALA A 163 13.16 -8.57 -6.67
C ALA A 163 11.80 -8.41 -7.36
N LEU A 164 11.37 -7.16 -7.52
CA LEU A 164 10.24 -6.80 -8.38
C LEU A 164 10.66 -6.84 -9.86
N PRO A 165 9.69 -6.91 -10.80
CA PRO A 165 9.99 -6.81 -12.22
C PRO A 165 10.85 -5.58 -12.54
N ALA A 166 11.83 -5.74 -13.43
CA ALA A 166 12.79 -4.68 -13.81
C ALA A 166 12.13 -3.46 -14.51
N THR A 167 10.85 -3.58 -14.90
CA THR A 167 10.05 -2.47 -15.41
C THR A 167 9.63 -1.49 -14.31
N THR A 168 9.70 -1.91 -13.05
CA THR A 168 9.30 -1.08 -11.90
C THR A 168 10.28 0.07 -11.72
N LYS A 169 9.75 1.29 -11.61
CA LYS A 169 10.53 2.51 -11.40
C LYS A 169 10.05 3.24 -10.17
N ILE A 170 10.97 3.89 -9.47
CA ILE A 170 10.66 4.79 -8.36
C ILE A 170 10.69 6.23 -8.84
N ILE A 171 9.57 6.94 -8.73
CA ILE A 171 9.42 8.30 -9.28
C ILE A 171 9.71 9.36 -8.22
N SER A 172 9.22 9.15 -6.99
CA SER A 172 9.35 10.13 -5.91
C SER A 172 9.26 9.44 -4.56
N LEU A 173 9.89 10.04 -3.56
CA LEU A 173 9.99 9.57 -2.17
C LEU A 173 9.52 10.69 -1.24
N ASN A 174 8.82 10.34 -0.16
CA ASN A 174 8.45 11.28 0.89
C ASN A 174 8.43 10.57 2.26
N SER A 175 9.16 11.14 3.23
CA SER A 175 9.32 10.57 4.59
C SER A 175 8.21 10.88 5.57
N ASN A 176 7.28 11.77 5.20
CA ASN A 176 6.11 12.17 5.97
C ASN A 176 4.83 11.81 5.21
N SER A 177 4.65 10.51 4.95
CA SER A 177 3.51 9.93 4.22
C SER A 177 2.63 9.10 5.15
N LYS A 178 1.35 8.94 4.78
CA LYS A 178 0.37 8.12 5.50
C LYS A 178 0.50 6.67 5.04
N ILE A 179 1.11 5.84 5.87
CA ILE A 179 1.38 4.43 5.58
C ILE A 179 0.60 3.51 6.52
N VAL A 180 0.47 2.25 6.12
CA VAL A 180 -0.22 1.22 6.89
C VAL A 180 0.76 0.57 7.86
N SER A 181 0.39 0.55 9.14
CA SER A 181 1.03 -0.25 10.18
C SER A 181 0.18 -1.48 10.45
N TYR A 182 0.76 -2.66 10.24
CA TYR A 182 0.14 -3.94 10.48
C TYR A 182 0.72 -4.62 11.72
N ASN A 183 -0.15 -5.00 12.66
CA ASN A 183 0.22 -5.80 13.82
C ASN A 183 -0.17 -7.26 13.55
N SER A 184 0.82 -8.12 13.28
CA SER A 184 0.60 -9.54 12.99
C SER A 184 0.08 -10.36 14.18
N GLY A 185 0.26 -9.87 15.41
CA GLY A 185 -0.24 -10.54 16.61
C GLY A 185 -1.74 -10.34 16.85
N THR A 186 -2.28 -9.18 16.50
CA THR A 186 -3.71 -8.84 16.67
C THR A 186 -4.49 -8.81 15.36
N GLY A 187 -3.81 -8.80 14.21
CA GLY A 187 -4.41 -8.57 12.90
C GLY A 187 -4.83 -7.11 12.66
N ALA A 188 -4.48 -6.19 13.57
CA ALA A 188 -4.91 -4.80 13.49
C ALA A 188 -4.17 -4.05 12.38
N VAL A 189 -4.92 -3.28 11.59
CA VAL A 189 -4.41 -2.47 10.48
C VAL A 189 -4.72 -1.00 10.75
N THR A 190 -3.68 -0.19 10.96
CA THR A 190 -3.82 1.21 11.37
C THR A 190 -3.01 2.15 10.51
N TRP A 191 -3.50 3.37 10.30
CA TRP A 191 -2.72 4.42 9.67
C TRP A 191 -1.65 4.96 10.62
N THR A 192 -0.43 5.08 10.12
CA THR A 192 0.68 5.75 10.78
C THR A 192 1.40 6.68 9.81
N THR A 193 2.36 7.46 10.31
CA THR A 193 3.25 8.29 9.49
C THR A 193 4.56 7.56 9.23
N GLY A 194 5.05 7.61 8.00
CA GLY A 194 6.34 7.06 7.63
C GLY A 194 6.71 7.28 6.17
N ASN A 195 7.68 6.53 5.68
CA ASN A 195 8.19 6.70 4.32
C ASN A 195 7.28 6.02 3.28
N ALA A 196 6.92 6.75 2.24
CA ALA A 196 6.29 6.18 1.05
C ALA A 196 6.95 6.68 -0.23
N ALA A 197 6.79 5.91 -1.30
CA ALA A 197 7.24 6.26 -2.63
C ALA A 197 6.10 6.13 -3.64
N ILE A 198 6.15 6.95 -4.68
CA ILE A 198 5.39 6.67 -5.90
C ILE A 198 6.25 5.73 -6.74
N ILE A 199 5.71 4.56 -7.04
CA ILE A 199 6.27 3.63 -8.01
C ILE A 199 5.43 3.61 -9.28
N GLN A 200 6.09 3.37 -10.40
CA GLN A 200 5.48 3.03 -11.68
C GLN A 200 5.71 1.55 -11.92
N ILE A 201 4.64 0.79 -12.16
CA ILE A 201 4.67 -0.67 -12.32
C ILE A 201 4.41 -1.14 -13.75
#